data_AF-A0A257YE35-F1
#
_entry.id   AF-A0A257YE35-F1
#
_cell.length_a   1.000
_cell.length_b   1.000
_cell.length_c   1.000
_cell.angle_alpha   90.00
_cell.angle_beta   90.00
_cell.angle_gamma   90.00
#
_symmetry.space_group_name_H-M   'P 1'
#
loop_
_entity.id
_entity.type
_entity.pdbx_description
1 polymer ?
#
loop_
_entity_poly.entity_id
_entity_poly.type
_entity_poly.pdbx_seq_one_letter_code
_entity_poly.pdbx_strand_id
1 'polypeptide(L)'
;MTFARIGALALFALAGGCSAQPDTPAAAPQLTFHEVMKDQIDVHADEVWELTNPKLDDRAIIDPRLMSDQEWAELASRADAVQKAATEIAHMDPIVVAKPGVKISDEDIPYGHSAAHVQEAIDKRPQVLRDMAGVLAAHMGDLSKAARAHDPAKASPLIDQLDGVCEDCHLEFWYPDQKALVEKYRDHI
;
A
#
# COMPACT_ATOMS: atom_id res chain seq x y z
N MET A 1 75.38 33.56 48.24
CA MET A 1 74.68 34.40 47.26
C MET A 1 73.82 33.47 46.41
N THR A 2 72.52 33.34 46.75
CA THR A 2 71.36 33.73 45.90
C THR A 2 71.10 32.76 44.73
N PHE A 3 69.91 32.21 44.43
CA PHE A 3 68.50 32.44 44.78
C PHE A 3 67.71 31.12 44.65
N ALA A 4 66.58 31.04 45.37
CA ALA A 4 65.53 30.04 45.21
C ALA A 4 64.82 30.12 43.85
N ARG A 5 64.31 28.99 43.34
CA ARG A 5 63.25 28.96 42.32
C ARG A 5 62.17 27.96 42.68
N ILE A 6 60.99 28.52 42.93
CA ILE A 6 59.68 27.90 43.10
C ILE A 6 59.18 27.51 41.70
N GLY A 7 58.80 26.25 41.50
CA GLY A 7 58.14 25.77 40.29
C GLY A 7 56.75 25.24 40.63
N ALA A 8 55.72 25.92 40.13
CA ALA A 8 54.31 25.67 40.44
C ALA A 8 53.80 24.36 39.82
N LEU A 9 53.08 23.57 40.63
CA LEU A 9 52.27 22.43 40.18
C LEU A 9 50.94 22.96 39.60
N ALA A 10 50.69 22.76 38.32
CA ALA A 10 49.39 23.03 37.70
C ALA A 10 48.47 21.81 37.90
N LEU A 11 47.37 22.01 38.65
CA LEU A 11 46.26 21.07 38.75
C LEU A 11 45.47 21.05 37.43
N PHE A 12 45.43 19.91 36.74
CA PHE A 12 44.47 19.66 35.67
C PHE A 12 43.13 19.21 36.27
N ALA A 13 42.11 20.06 36.13
CA ALA A 13 40.74 19.74 36.47
C ALA A 13 40.12 18.81 35.40
N LEU A 14 39.76 17.59 35.80
CA LEU A 14 38.95 16.67 35.01
C LEU A 14 37.48 17.12 35.08
N ALA A 15 37.04 17.90 34.09
CA ALA A 15 35.62 18.17 33.87
C ALA A 15 34.97 16.95 33.20
N GLY A 16 34.28 16.13 33.99
CA GLY A 16 33.40 15.07 33.50
C GLY A 16 32.21 15.65 32.76
N GLY A 17 32.30 15.76 31.44
CA GLY A 17 31.18 16.08 30.57
C GLY A 17 30.29 14.85 30.39
N CYS A 18 29.22 14.75 31.19
CA CYS A 18 28.07 13.91 30.86
C CYS A 18 27.45 14.43 29.56
N SER A 19 27.84 13.82 28.45
CA SER A 19 27.14 14.00 27.17
C SER A 19 25.87 13.17 27.26
N ALA A 20 24.73 13.82 27.54
CA ALA A 20 23.42 13.23 27.31
C ALA A 20 23.31 12.96 25.81
N GLN A 21 23.29 11.68 25.44
CA GLN A 21 23.09 11.27 24.06
C GLN A 21 21.66 11.70 23.66
N PRO A 22 21.48 12.41 22.55
CA PRO A 22 20.14 12.80 22.11
C PRO A 22 19.33 11.54 21.80
N ASP A 23 18.21 11.37 22.52
CA ASP A 23 17.21 10.35 22.23
C ASP A 23 16.71 10.60 20.80
N THR A 24 17.11 9.73 19.87
CA THR A 24 16.58 9.74 18.51
C THR A 24 15.11 9.34 18.61
N PRO A 25 14.16 10.15 18.12
CA PRO A 25 12.76 9.77 18.13
C PRO A 25 12.60 8.43 17.42
N ALA A 26 11.94 7.48 18.07
CA ALA A 26 11.59 6.21 17.44
C ALA A 26 10.81 6.51 16.16
N ALA A 27 11.21 5.88 15.05
CA ALA A 27 10.47 5.98 13.79
C ALA A 27 9.00 5.62 14.05
N ALA A 28 8.08 6.35 13.41
CA ALA A 28 6.67 6.01 13.49
C ALA A 28 6.48 4.54 13.08
N PRO A 29 5.60 3.78 13.76
CA PRO A 29 5.38 2.38 13.42
C PRO A 29 4.96 2.27 11.95
N GLN A 30 5.71 1.51 11.17
CA GLN A 30 5.36 1.18 9.79
C GLN A 30 4.04 0.38 9.78
N LEU A 31 3.14 0.71 8.85
CA LEU A 31 1.95 -0.09 8.62
C LEU A 31 2.33 -1.46 8.06
N THR A 32 1.58 -2.49 8.44
CA THR A 32 1.70 -3.82 7.84
C THR A 32 1.00 -3.86 6.49
N PHE A 33 1.37 -4.81 5.62
CA PHE A 33 0.74 -4.99 4.32
C PHE A 33 -0.77 -5.20 4.45
N HIS A 34 -1.24 -6.00 5.42
CA HIS A 34 -2.67 -6.16 5.69
C HIS A 34 -3.36 -4.86 6.10
N GLU A 35 -2.73 -4.01 6.93
CA GLU A 35 -3.31 -2.70 7.30
C GLU A 35 -3.43 -1.78 6.09
N VAL A 36 -2.43 -1.73 5.21
CA VAL A 36 -2.52 -0.93 3.98
C VAL A 36 -3.60 -1.49 3.04
N MET A 37 -3.67 -2.81 2.87
CA MET A 37 -4.70 -3.44 2.04
C MET A 37 -6.10 -3.15 2.58
N LYS A 38 -6.37 -3.50 3.83
CA LYS A 38 -7.69 -3.41 4.45
C LYS A 38 -8.16 -1.97 4.69
N ASP A 39 -7.29 -1.12 5.24
CA ASP A 39 -7.72 0.19 5.74
C ASP A 39 -7.57 1.30 4.68
N GLN A 40 -6.91 1.02 3.55
CA GLN A 40 -6.70 2.00 2.48
C GLN A 40 -7.13 1.50 1.10
N ILE A 41 -6.56 0.39 0.62
CA ILE A 41 -6.84 -0.09 -0.75
C ILE A 41 -8.30 -0.54 -0.88
N ASP A 42 -8.73 -1.45 -0.01
CA ASP A 42 -10.08 -2.03 -0.01
C ASP A 42 -11.14 -0.93 0.12
N VAL A 43 -11.01 -0.07 1.14
CA VAL A 43 -11.92 1.07 1.37
C VAL A 43 -12.04 1.97 0.15
N HIS A 44 -10.92 2.40 -0.43
CA HIS A 44 -10.97 3.36 -1.53
C HIS A 44 -11.34 2.73 -2.88
N ALA A 45 -11.06 1.44 -3.08
CA ALA A 45 -11.54 0.70 -4.24
C ALA A 45 -13.06 0.50 -4.18
N ASP A 46 -13.59 0.14 -3.02
CA ASP A 46 -15.04 0.07 -2.77
C ASP A 46 -15.72 1.41 -3.07
N GLU A 47 -15.18 2.52 -2.57
CA GLU A 47 -15.72 3.85 -2.86
C GLU A 47 -15.69 4.20 -4.35
N VAL A 48 -14.69 3.72 -5.12
CA VAL A 48 -14.67 3.88 -6.59
C VAL A 48 -15.86 3.15 -7.22
N TRP A 49 -16.13 1.90 -6.84
CA TRP A 49 -17.25 1.14 -7.39
C TRP A 49 -18.60 1.68 -6.93
N GLU A 50 -18.76 2.03 -5.65
CA GLU A 50 -19.98 2.62 -5.11
C GLU A 50 -20.34 3.93 -5.83
N LEU A 51 -19.33 4.75 -6.11
CA LEU A 51 -19.50 6.02 -6.82
C LEU A 51 -19.90 5.82 -8.29
N THR A 52 -19.32 4.83 -8.97
CA THR A 52 -19.38 4.71 -10.43
C THR A 52 -20.46 3.75 -10.93
N ASN A 53 -20.74 2.66 -10.21
CA ASN A 53 -21.74 1.66 -10.62
C ASN A 53 -23.14 2.26 -10.84
N PRO A 54 -23.66 3.18 -10.00
CA PRO A 54 -24.96 3.81 -10.25
C PRO A 54 -24.99 4.76 -11.46
N LYS A 55 -23.82 5.02 -12.07
CA LYS A 55 -23.61 6.02 -13.13
C LYS A 55 -23.39 5.39 -14.49
N LEU A 56 -23.45 4.06 -14.58
CA LEU A 56 -23.28 3.34 -15.84
C LEU A 56 -24.53 3.46 -16.72
N ASP A 57 -24.31 3.57 -18.03
CA ASP A 57 -25.34 3.43 -19.06
C ASP A 57 -25.58 1.95 -19.41
N ASP A 58 -26.52 1.70 -20.34
CA ASP A 58 -26.87 0.33 -20.80
C ASP A 58 -25.72 -0.43 -21.48
N ARG A 59 -24.56 0.20 -21.67
CA ARG A 59 -23.34 -0.40 -22.26
C ARG A 59 -22.24 -0.58 -21.21
N ALA A 60 -22.56 -0.42 -19.93
CA ALA A 60 -21.60 -0.44 -18.82
C ALA A 60 -20.49 0.61 -18.96
N ILE A 61 -20.81 1.77 -19.55
CA ILE A 61 -19.91 2.94 -19.62
C ILE A 61 -20.49 4.01 -18.70
N ILE A 62 -19.64 4.75 -17.97
CA ILE A 62 -20.09 5.91 -17.19
C ILE A 62 -20.85 6.89 -18.11
N ASP A 63 -22.12 7.15 -17.81
CA ASP A 63 -22.88 8.22 -18.43
C ASP A 63 -22.43 9.57 -17.83
N PRO A 64 -21.73 10.43 -18.60
CA PRO A 64 -21.24 11.70 -18.08
C PRO A 64 -22.39 12.64 -17.64
N ARG A 65 -23.63 12.39 -18.04
CA ARG A 65 -24.80 13.15 -17.60
C ARG A 65 -25.25 12.79 -16.18
N LEU A 66 -24.82 11.63 -15.67
CA LEU A 66 -25.11 11.16 -14.31
C LEU A 66 -24.00 11.51 -13.31
N MET A 67 -22.86 11.99 -13.81
CA MET A 67 -21.70 12.42 -13.01
C MET A 67 -21.63 13.94 -12.94
N SER A 68 -21.67 14.49 -11.73
CA SER A 68 -21.35 15.89 -11.46
C SER A 68 -19.84 16.13 -11.44
N ASP A 69 -19.41 17.40 -11.56
CA ASP A 69 -18.00 17.80 -11.42
C ASP A 69 -17.41 17.39 -10.06
N GLN A 70 -18.24 17.41 -9.00
CA GLN A 70 -17.82 16.98 -7.67
C GLN A 70 -17.57 15.47 -7.62
N GLU A 71 -18.43 14.67 -8.26
CA GLU A 71 -18.26 13.21 -8.31
C GLU A 71 -17.05 12.83 -9.18
N TRP A 72 -16.76 13.56 -10.26
CA TRP A 72 -15.51 13.39 -11.02
C TRP A 72 -14.26 13.70 -10.17
N ALA A 73 -14.31 14.78 -9.39
CA ALA A 73 -13.23 15.12 -8.47
C ALA A 73 -13.07 14.07 -7.37
N GLU A 74 -14.17 13.50 -6.86
CA GLU A 74 -14.16 12.45 -5.86
C GLU A 74 -13.58 11.14 -6.42
N LEU A 75 -13.97 10.74 -7.64
CA LEU A 75 -13.39 9.59 -8.34
C LEU A 75 -11.87 9.74 -8.48
N ALA A 76 -11.40 10.92 -8.89
CA ALA A 76 -9.98 11.20 -8.98
C ALA A 76 -9.27 11.12 -7.61
N SER A 77 -9.91 11.65 -6.56
CA SER A 77 -9.40 11.62 -5.19
C SER A 77 -9.25 10.18 -4.66
N ARG A 78 -10.25 9.33 -4.88
CA ARG A 78 -10.21 7.92 -4.47
C ARG A 78 -9.20 7.12 -5.27
N ALA A 79 -9.10 7.36 -6.57
CA ALA A 79 -8.08 6.74 -7.38
C ALA A 79 -6.66 7.13 -6.93
N ASP A 80 -6.41 8.41 -6.60
CA ASP A 80 -5.13 8.84 -6.03
C ASP A 80 -4.83 8.18 -4.68
N ALA A 81 -5.86 7.95 -3.86
CA ALA A 81 -5.70 7.31 -2.56
C ALA A 81 -5.27 5.85 -2.69
N VAL A 82 -5.91 5.08 -3.58
CA VAL A 82 -5.47 3.69 -3.90
C VAL A 82 -4.07 3.71 -4.52
N GLN A 83 -3.79 4.62 -5.46
CA GLN A 83 -2.45 4.74 -6.05
C GLN A 83 -1.38 4.95 -4.99
N LYS A 84 -1.62 5.83 -4.02
CA LYS A 84 -0.70 6.12 -2.93
C LYS A 84 -0.47 4.90 -2.05
N ALA A 85 -1.54 4.21 -1.65
CA ALA A 85 -1.45 3.01 -0.82
C ALA A 85 -0.71 1.85 -1.53
N ALA A 86 -0.99 1.65 -2.82
CA ALA A 86 -0.28 0.67 -3.64
C ALA A 86 1.22 1.03 -3.78
N THR A 87 1.54 2.33 -3.92
CA THR A 87 2.92 2.81 -3.92
C THR A 87 3.61 2.55 -2.58
N GLU A 88 2.90 2.67 -1.46
CA GLU A 88 3.42 2.34 -0.12
C GLU A 88 3.80 0.86 -0.04
N ILE A 89 2.95 -0.04 -0.53
CA ILE A 89 3.25 -1.48 -0.61
C ILE A 89 4.47 -1.75 -1.50
N ALA A 90 4.55 -1.11 -2.67
CA ALA A 90 5.66 -1.29 -3.60
C ALA A 90 7.03 -0.90 -3.01
N HIS A 91 7.05 -0.01 -2.01
CA HIS A 91 8.28 0.45 -1.33
C HIS A 91 8.44 -0.11 0.08
N MET A 92 7.56 -1.03 0.50
CA MET A 92 7.58 -1.59 1.84
C MET A 92 8.86 -2.42 2.06
N ASP A 93 9.61 -2.09 3.13
CA ASP A 93 10.82 -2.79 3.53
C ASP A 93 11.10 -2.63 5.05
N PRO A 94 11.05 -3.72 5.86
CA PRO A 94 10.65 -5.07 5.47
C PRO A 94 9.15 -5.15 5.15
N ILE A 95 8.76 -6.17 4.38
CA ILE A 95 7.35 -6.48 4.14
C ILE A 95 6.86 -7.37 5.28
N VAL A 96 5.99 -6.82 6.12
CA VAL A 96 5.35 -7.56 7.23
C VAL A 96 3.86 -7.66 6.92
N VAL A 97 3.34 -8.87 6.74
CA VAL A 97 1.93 -9.11 6.38
C VAL A 97 0.99 -8.62 7.46
N ALA A 98 1.17 -9.06 8.70
CA ALA A 98 0.35 -8.66 9.82
C ALA A 98 1.17 -8.61 11.10
N LYS A 99 0.71 -7.83 12.07
CA LYS A 99 1.31 -7.79 13.41
C LYS A 99 1.12 -9.16 14.10
N PRO A 100 2.01 -9.55 15.04
CA PRO A 100 1.85 -10.79 15.77
C PRO A 100 0.47 -10.91 16.43
N GLY A 101 -0.23 -12.03 16.17
CA GLY A 101 -1.56 -12.30 16.72
C GLY A 101 -2.72 -11.59 16.01
N VAL A 102 -2.46 -10.79 14.98
CA VAL A 102 -3.50 -10.22 14.13
C VAL A 102 -3.86 -11.21 13.03
N LYS A 103 -5.15 -11.55 12.94
CA LYS A 103 -5.70 -12.34 11.84
C LYS A 103 -5.98 -11.46 10.63
N ILE A 104 -5.81 -12.02 9.44
CA ILE A 104 -6.23 -11.40 8.18
C ILE A 104 -7.62 -11.90 7.78
N SER A 105 -8.23 -11.22 6.80
CA SER A 105 -9.49 -11.67 6.19
C SER A 105 -9.38 -13.13 5.73
N ASP A 106 -10.46 -13.87 5.90
CA ASP A 106 -10.61 -15.27 5.46
C ASP A 106 -9.71 -16.32 6.13
N GLU A 107 -8.86 -15.95 7.11
CA GLU A 107 -7.98 -16.90 7.78
C GLU A 107 -8.72 -18.07 8.46
N ASP A 108 -9.94 -17.82 8.96
CA ASP A 108 -10.75 -18.81 9.69
C ASP A 108 -11.79 -19.54 8.82
N ILE A 109 -11.87 -19.26 7.52
CA ILE A 109 -12.81 -19.95 6.62
C ILE A 109 -12.15 -21.14 5.93
N PRO A 110 -12.92 -22.18 5.55
CA PRO A 110 -12.37 -23.28 4.76
C PRO A 110 -11.65 -22.79 3.50
N TYR A 111 -10.44 -23.30 3.25
CA TYR A 111 -9.58 -22.93 2.12
C TYR A 111 -9.01 -21.50 2.14
N GLY A 112 -9.20 -20.77 3.24
CA GLY A 112 -8.51 -19.50 3.47
C GLY A 112 -7.06 -19.68 3.88
N HIS A 113 -6.25 -18.65 3.65
CA HIS A 113 -4.84 -18.61 4.02
C HIS A 113 -4.64 -17.73 5.25
N SER A 114 -3.69 -18.10 6.11
CA SER A 114 -3.35 -17.32 7.29
C SER A 114 -2.33 -16.24 6.94
N ALA A 115 -2.17 -15.26 7.83
CA ALA A 115 -1.12 -14.24 7.70
C ALA A 115 0.28 -14.87 7.48
N ALA A 116 0.56 -16.01 8.11
CA ALA A 116 1.82 -16.73 7.95
C ALA A 116 1.97 -17.37 6.56
N HIS A 117 0.90 -17.91 5.97
CA HIS A 117 0.94 -18.45 4.61
C HIS A 117 1.18 -17.33 3.58
N VAL A 118 0.51 -16.20 3.72
CA VAL A 118 0.71 -15.02 2.85
C VAL A 118 2.14 -14.48 3.00
N GLN A 119 2.65 -14.39 4.23
CA GLN A 119 4.04 -13.97 4.49
C GLN A 119 5.03 -14.91 3.79
N GLU A 120 4.84 -16.23 3.90
CA GLU A 120 5.70 -17.20 3.24
C GLU A 120 5.68 -17.06 1.70
N ALA A 121 4.51 -16.81 1.10
CA ALA A 121 4.38 -16.58 -0.33
C ALA A 121 5.12 -15.31 -0.80
N ILE A 122 5.02 -14.23 -0.01
CA ILE A 122 5.71 -12.96 -0.26
C ILE A 122 7.21 -13.12 -0.07
N ASP A 123 7.68 -13.77 1.00
CA ASP A 123 9.10 -13.95 1.30
C ASP A 123 9.84 -14.71 0.18
N LYS A 124 9.14 -15.62 -0.51
CA LYS A 124 9.67 -16.33 -1.69
C LYS A 124 9.87 -15.42 -2.90
N ARG A 125 9.05 -14.37 -3.05
CA ARG A 125 8.99 -13.53 -4.26
C ARG A 125 8.65 -12.07 -3.94
N PRO A 126 9.43 -11.37 -3.09
CA PRO A 126 9.06 -10.04 -2.62
C PRO A 126 9.07 -9.00 -3.74
N GLN A 127 9.90 -9.17 -4.77
CA GLN A 127 9.91 -8.27 -5.93
C GLN A 127 8.64 -8.40 -6.77
N VAL A 128 8.05 -9.61 -6.88
CA VAL A 128 6.81 -9.80 -7.64
C VAL A 128 5.65 -9.05 -6.97
N LEU A 129 5.58 -9.05 -5.63
CA LEU A 129 4.59 -8.23 -4.91
C LEU A 129 4.80 -6.74 -5.20
N ARG A 130 6.04 -6.26 -5.16
CA ARG A 130 6.34 -4.83 -5.43
C ARG A 130 5.97 -4.43 -6.85
N ASP A 131 6.27 -5.28 -7.83
CA ASP A 131 5.95 -5.03 -9.22
C ASP A 131 4.42 -4.99 -9.43
N MET A 132 3.67 -5.93 -8.84
CA MET A 132 2.21 -5.96 -8.91
C MET A 132 1.56 -4.76 -8.20
N ALA A 133 2.07 -4.36 -7.04
CA ALA A 133 1.64 -3.14 -6.37
C ALA A 133 1.95 -1.89 -7.23
N GLY A 134 3.06 -1.89 -7.95
CA GLY A 134 3.40 -0.87 -8.94
C GLY A 134 2.43 -0.83 -10.13
N VAL A 135 1.97 -1.99 -10.60
CA VAL A 135 0.92 -2.09 -11.65
C VAL A 135 -0.38 -1.49 -11.16
N LEU A 136 -0.85 -1.84 -9.95
CA LEU A 136 -2.05 -1.23 -9.35
C LEU A 136 -1.89 0.29 -9.19
N ALA A 137 -0.73 0.76 -8.72
CA ALA A 137 -0.46 2.18 -8.58
C ALA A 137 -0.54 2.93 -9.93
N ALA A 138 0.04 2.36 -10.99
CA ALA A 138 -0.01 2.94 -12.33
C ALA A 138 -1.45 2.96 -12.88
N HIS A 139 -2.18 1.85 -12.72
CA HIS A 139 -3.58 1.71 -13.14
C HIS A 139 -4.48 2.78 -12.51
N MET A 140 -4.39 2.93 -11.19
CA MET A 140 -5.17 3.93 -10.46
C MET A 140 -4.73 5.37 -10.76
N GLY A 141 -3.44 5.59 -11.04
CA GLY A 141 -2.97 6.88 -11.52
C GLY A 141 -3.53 7.26 -12.90
N ASP A 142 -3.74 6.29 -13.79
CA ASP A 142 -4.40 6.53 -15.07
C ASP A 142 -5.90 6.75 -14.91
N LEU A 143 -6.56 6.07 -13.97
CA LEU A 143 -7.96 6.33 -13.62
C LEU A 143 -8.13 7.75 -13.06
N SER A 144 -7.25 8.17 -12.16
CA SER A 144 -7.24 9.54 -11.61
C SER A 144 -7.13 10.58 -12.73
N LYS A 145 -6.20 10.40 -13.68
CA LYS A 145 -6.05 11.30 -14.84
C LYS A 145 -7.32 11.34 -15.70
N ALA A 146 -7.92 10.19 -15.99
CA ALA A 146 -9.15 10.11 -16.77
C ALA A 146 -10.32 10.82 -16.04
N ALA A 147 -10.43 10.61 -14.74
CA ALA A 147 -11.44 11.25 -13.90
C ALA A 147 -11.27 12.77 -13.86
N ARG A 148 -10.03 13.28 -13.72
CA ARG A 148 -9.73 14.72 -13.79
C ARG A 148 -10.04 15.35 -15.15
N ALA A 149 -9.98 14.56 -16.21
CA ALA A 149 -10.33 14.99 -17.55
C ALA A 149 -11.84 14.83 -17.86
N HIS A 150 -12.63 14.30 -16.91
CA HIS A 150 -14.04 13.96 -17.10
C HIS A 150 -14.22 13.07 -18.35
N ASP A 151 -13.33 12.10 -18.54
CA ASP A 151 -13.22 11.27 -19.74
C ASP A 151 -13.81 9.86 -19.49
N PRO A 152 -15.14 9.67 -19.64
CA PRO A 152 -15.79 8.39 -19.38
C PRO A 152 -15.30 7.28 -20.32
N ALA A 153 -14.83 7.62 -21.52
CA ALA A 153 -14.32 6.64 -22.47
C ALA A 153 -12.99 6.02 -22.00
N LYS A 154 -12.21 6.74 -21.19
CA LYS A 154 -11.00 6.21 -20.54
C LYS A 154 -11.27 5.67 -19.14
N ALA A 155 -12.11 6.33 -18.35
CA ALA A 155 -12.36 5.93 -16.97
C ALA A 155 -13.09 4.58 -16.87
N SER A 156 -14.11 4.37 -17.70
CA SER A 156 -14.94 3.14 -17.64
C SER A 156 -14.14 1.85 -17.82
N PRO A 157 -13.29 1.67 -18.86
CA PRO A 157 -12.51 0.45 -19.00
C PRO A 157 -11.48 0.25 -17.87
N LEU A 158 -10.95 1.33 -17.28
CA LEU A 158 -10.04 1.21 -16.13
C LEU A 158 -10.77 0.70 -14.88
N ILE A 159 -12.02 1.14 -14.66
CA ILE A 159 -12.85 0.64 -13.54
C ILE A 159 -13.23 -0.83 -13.77
N ASP A 160 -13.63 -1.19 -15.00
CA ASP A 160 -13.96 -2.56 -15.39
C ASP A 160 -12.77 -3.53 -15.18
N GLN A 161 -11.56 -3.07 -15.51
CA GLN A 161 -10.33 -3.84 -15.35
C GLN A 161 -9.82 -3.93 -13.92
N LEU A 162 -10.31 -3.09 -13.00
CA LEU A 162 -9.76 -2.98 -11.64
C LEU A 162 -9.82 -4.32 -10.89
N ASP A 163 -10.92 -5.06 -11.02
CA ASP A 163 -11.07 -6.39 -10.42
C ASP A 163 -9.94 -7.34 -10.86
N GLY A 164 -9.67 -7.40 -12.16
CA GLY A 164 -8.58 -8.22 -12.69
C GLY A 164 -7.20 -7.84 -12.15
N VAL A 165 -6.92 -6.54 -11.96
CA VAL A 165 -5.65 -6.07 -11.38
C VAL A 165 -5.52 -6.48 -9.92
N CYS A 166 -6.61 -6.40 -9.14
CA CYS A 166 -6.64 -6.86 -7.75
C CYS A 166 -6.44 -8.38 -7.67
N GLU A 167 -7.20 -9.13 -8.48
CA GLU A 167 -7.20 -10.59 -8.49
C GLU A 167 -5.85 -11.17 -8.92
N ASP A 168 -5.16 -10.56 -9.88
CA ASP A 168 -3.83 -11.02 -10.30
C ASP A 168 -2.83 -11.00 -9.13
N CYS A 169 -2.92 -10.04 -8.20
CA CYS A 169 -2.10 -10.00 -7.00
C CYS A 169 -2.59 -11.01 -5.95
N HIS A 170 -3.89 -11.08 -5.71
CA HIS A 170 -4.46 -11.98 -4.71
C HIS A 170 -4.20 -13.45 -5.04
N LEU A 171 -4.27 -13.85 -6.31
CA LEU A 171 -3.95 -15.20 -6.77
C LEU A 171 -2.46 -15.57 -6.63
N GLU A 172 -1.56 -14.60 -6.47
CA GLU A 172 -0.15 -14.88 -6.21
C GLU A 172 0.20 -15.01 -4.73
N PHE A 173 -0.52 -14.27 -3.87
CA PHE A 173 -0.12 -14.07 -2.48
C PHE A 173 -1.21 -14.29 -1.45
N TRP A 174 -2.45 -13.88 -1.71
CA TRP A 174 -3.55 -13.95 -0.75
C TRP A 174 -4.19 -15.35 -0.70
N TYR A 175 -4.46 -15.95 -1.87
CA TYR A 175 -4.98 -17.32 -2.01
C TYR A 175 -4.28 -18.10 -3.13
N PRO A 176 -2.96 -18.32 -3.02
CA PRO A 176 -2.17 -18.90 -4.10
C PRO A 176 -2.63 -20.31 -4.54
N ASP A 177 -3.23 -21.08 -3.64
CA ASP A 177 -3.72 -22.42 -3.96
C ASP A 177 -4.97 -22.41 -4.86
N GLN A 178 -5.67 -21.28 -4.96
CA GLN A 178 -6.83 -21.11 -5.84
C GLN A 178 -6.43 -20.76 -7.27
N LYS A 179 -5.19 -20.31 -7.51
CA LYS A 179 -4.70 -19.85 -8.80
C LYS A 179 -4.91 -20.86 -9.93
N ALA A 180 -4.48 -22.11 -9.72
CA ALA A 180 -4.61 -23.16 -10.72
C ALA A 180 -6.08 -23.45 -11.08
N LEU A 181 -7.00 -23.28 -10.13
CA LEU A 181 -8.43 -23.45 -10.37
C LEU A 181 -8.99 -22.28 -11.20
N VAL A 182 -8.60 -21.05 -10.88
CA VAL A 182 -9.05 -19.84 -11.61
C VAL A 182 -8.51 -19.83 -13.03
N GLU A 183 -7.21 -20.08 -13.22
CA GLU A 183 -6.57 -20.11 -14.55
C GLU A 183 -7.23 -21.12 -15.49
N LYS A 184 -7.64 -22.28 -14.96
CA LYS A 184 -8.36 -23.29 -15.73
C LYS A 184 -9.64 -22.76 -16.38
N TYR A 185 -10.33 -21.80 -15.77
CA TYR A 185 -11.57 -21.24 -16.30
C TYR A 185 -11.38 -19.88 -16.99
N ARG A 186 -10.32 -19.15 -16.67
CA ARG A 186 -10.00 -17.86 -17.30
C ARG A 186 -9.68 -18.02 -18.79
N ASP A 187 -9.06 -19.12 -19.19
CA ASP A 187 -8.71 -19.41 -20.59
C ASP A 187 -9.92 -19.81 -21.48
N HIS A 188 -11.14 -19.76 -20.95
CA HIS A 188 -12.37 -20.19 -21.61
C HIS A 188 -13.44 -19.08 -21.76
N ILE A 189 -13.10 -17.85 -21.40
CA ILE A 189 -13.94 -16.64 -21.54
C ILE A 189 -13.30 -15.73 -22.59
#